data_AF-A0A7J4KAV4-F1
#
_entry.id   AF-A0A7J4KAV4-F1
#
_cell.length_a   1.000
_cell.length_b   1.000
_cell.length_c   1.000
_cell.angle_alpha   90.00
_cell.angle_beta   90.00
_cell.angle_gamma   90.00
#
_symmetry.space_group_name_H-M   'P 1'
#
loop_
_entity.id
_entity.type
_entity.pdbx_description
1 polymer ?
#
loop_
_entity_poly.entity_id
_entity_poly.type
_entity_poly.pdbx_seq_one_letter_code
_entity_poly.pdbx_strand_id
1 'polypeptide(L)'
;RLELDDGNQYHVRMDRLSCDKDGNYYVCDYKTNKDLKAQGELDEDRQLAMYSLWVKENFKDCKSVKLVWYFLAFDKEMVSERNEEQLLQLKNDVQNIIKEIESCKDFPTTVTNLCDWCAYKTICPAWKHEIELENKTEEEFKDDDGVKLVDELDKLEFSKKKFENEIEKTQERLIKFAEQKTLSVVWGTNKKASVKEYYKIIYPENKEELTQLLKQMKLYDKYSMICYQRLSPSIIKNQITDDKIIKLVKKEKDYRISLSKRKDEDE
;
A
#
# COMPACT_ATOMS: atom_id res chain seq x y z
N ARG A 1 30.76 -10.57 -19.57
CA ARG A 1 29.31 -10.89 -19.50
C ARG A 1 29.16 -11.99 -18.47
N LEU A 2 28.08 -11.98 -17.71
CA LEU A 2 27.73 -13.03 -16.76
C LEU A 2 26.66 -13.91 -17.43
N GLU A 3 26.90 -15.22 -17.52
CA GLU A 3 25.90 -16.16 -18.03
C GLU A 3 24.94 -16.53 -16.89
N LEU A 4 23.64 -16.49 -17.19
CA LEU A 4 22.59 -16.90 -16.26
C LEU A 4 22.18 -18.36 -16.56
N ASP A 5 21.58 -19.03 -15.58
CA ASP A 5 21.28 -20.48 -15.66
C ASP A 5 20.25 -20.84 -16.73
N ASP A 6 19.49 -19.86 -17.23
CA ASP A 6 18.49 -19.96 -18.29
C ASP A 6 19.05 -19.61 -19.68
N GLY A 7 20.37 -19.43 -19.80
CA GLY A 7 21.06 -19.08 -21.05
C GLY A 7 21.04 -17.59 -21.38
N ASN A 8 20.36 -16.77 -20.59
CA ASN A 8 20.39 -15.32 -20.71
C ASN A 8 21.76 -14.75 -20.30
N GLN A 9 22.09 -13.56 -20.78
CA GLN A 9 23.35 -12.90 -20.48
C GLN A 9 23.13 -11.56 -19.76
N TYR A 10 23.75 -11.40 -18.60
CA TYR A 10 23.78 -10.13 -17.88
C TYR A 10 25.04 -9.34 -18.25
N HIS A 11 24.85 -8.14 -18.78
CA HIS A 11 25.95 -7.28 -19.20
C HIS A 11 26.52 -6.50 -18.01
N VAL A 12 27.82 -6.63 -17.79
CA VAL A 12 28.52 -6.04 -16.64
C VAL A 12 29.45 -4.94 -17.14
N ARG A 13 29.28 -3.73 -16.58
CA ARG A 13 30.16 -2.58 -16.83
C ARG A 13 30.36 -1.85 -15.50
N MET A 14 31.58 -1.92 -14.99
CA MET A 14 31.98 -1.32 -13.72
C MET A 14 32.80 -0.06 -13.98
N ASP A 15 32.65 0.98 -13.15
CA ASP A 15 33.50 2.17 -13.24
C ASP A 15 34.95 1.84 -12.88
N ARG A 16 35.15 1.14 -11.76
CA ARG A 16 36.46 0.64 -11.34
C ARG A 16 36.33 -0.68 -10.59
N LEU A 17 37.18 -1.63 -10.94
CA LEU A 17 37.42 -2.86 -10.17
C LEU A 17 38.81 -2.79 -9.56
N SER A 18 38.94 -3.17 -8.29
CA SER A 18 40.23 -3.23 -7.58
C SER A 18 40.31 -4.48 -6.72
N CYS A 19 41.51 -4.92 -6.35
CA CYS A 19 41.72 -6.02 -5.42
C CYS A 19 42.91 -5.74 -4.49
N ASP A 20 42.87 -6.32 -3.30
CA ASP A 20 44.01 -6.35 -2.39
C ASP A 20 44.78 -7.69 -2.47
N LYS A 21 45.88 -7.79 -1.71
CA LYS A 21 46.75 -8.97 -1.69
C LYS A 21 46.10 -10.18 -1.01
N ASP A 22 45.02 -9.96 -0.27
CA ASP A 22 44.35 -11.00 0.52
C ASP A 22 43.20 -11.66 -0.26
N GLY A 23 42.92 -11.19 -1.48
CA GLY A 23 41.86 -11.71 -2.34
C GLY A 23 40.51 -11.04 -2.11
N ASN A 24 40.48 -9.84 -1.49
CA ASN A 24 39.26 -9.04 -1.42
C ASN A 24 39.18 -8.14 -2.64
N TYR A 25 38.03 -8.17 -3.31
CA TYR A 25 37.74 -7.36 -4.47
C TYR A 25 36.83 -6.18 -4.11
N TYR A 26 36.98 -5.08 -4.83
CA TYR A 26 36.27 -3.83 -4.60
C TYR A 26 35.64 -3.40 -5.93
N VAL A 27 34.31 -3.51 -6.01
CA VAL A 27 33.52 -2.99 -7.13
C VAL A 27 33.14 -1.56 -6.77
N CYS A 28 33.76 -0.59 -7.45
CA CYS A 28 33.61 0.82 -7.14
C CYS A 28 32.68 1.49 -8.16
N ASP A 29 31.78 2.33 -7.67
CA ASP A 29 30.85 3.14 -8.45
C ASP A 29 30.89 4.59 -7.94
N TYR A 30 31.06 5.55 -8.86
CA TYR A 30 31.19 6.97 -8.51
C TYR A 30 29.87 7.69 -8.72
N LYS A 31 29.36 8.33 -7.67
CA LYS A 31 28.10 9.04 -7.70
C LYS A 31 28.30 10.55 -7.51
N THR A 32 27.73 11.32 -8.43
CA THR A 32 27.76 12.79 -8.47
C THR A 32 26.41 13.42 -8.11
N ASN A 33 25.44 12.61 -7.69
CA ASN A 33 24.12 13.09 -7.30
C ASN A 33 24.20 13.94 -6.02
N LYS A 34 23.21 14.82 -5.84
CA LYS A 34 23.14 15.78 -4.73
C LYS A 34 22.51 15.21 -3.46
N ASP A 35 22.05 13.97 -3.49
CA ASP A 35 21.40 13.30 -2.37
C ASP A 35 22.24 12.10 -1.93
N LEU A 36 22.42 11.94 -0.62
CA LEU A 36 23.11 10.79 -0.06
C LEU A 36 22.08 9.69 0.20
N LYS A 37 22.29 8.51 -0.37
CA LYS A 37 21.41 7.36 -0.16
C LYS A 37 21.52 6.83 1.27
N ALA A 38 20.42 6.28 1.79
CA ALA A 38 20.48 5.52 3.04
C ALA A 38 21.24 4.19 2.83
N GLN A 39 21.91 3.70 3.88
CA GLN A 39 22.68 2.44 3.80
C GLN A 39 21.80 1.25 3.38
N GLY A 40 20.56 1.16 3.89
CA GLY A 40 19.62 0.10 3.51
C GLY A 40 19.31 0.05 2.02
N GLU A 41 19.24 1.20 1.34
CA GLU A 41 19.04 1.25 -0.12
C GLU A 41 20.24 0.68 -0.88
N LEU A 42 21.45 0.90 -0.37
CA LEU A 42 22.67 0.35 -0.96
C LEU A 42 22.79 -1.15 -0.69
N ASP A 43 22.28 -1.60 0.46
CA ASP A 43 22.22 -3.02 0.85
C ASP A 43 21.18 -3.82 0.06
N GLU A 44 20.25 -3.13 -0.60
CA GLU A 44 19.25 -3.72 -1.51
C GLU A 44 19.59 -3.47 -2.99
N ASP A 45 20.67 -2.75 -3.30
CA ASP A 45 21.04 -2.45 -4.68
C ASP A 45 21.31 -3.74 -5.48
N ARG A 46 20.58 -3.88 -6.60
CA ARG A 46 20.69 -5.01 -7.54
C ARG A 46 21.92 -4.90 -8.43
N GLN A 47 22.30 -3.70 -8.85
CA GLN A 47 23.29 -3.51 -9.91
C GLN A 47 24.68 -3.96 -9.48
N LEU A 48 25.21 -3.38 -8.40
CA LEU A 48 26.55 -3.72 -7.93
C LEU A 48 26.61 -5.14 -7.38
N ALA A 49 25.51 -5.62 -6.79
CA ALA A 49 25.41 -7.00 -6.33
C ALA A 49 25.52 -8.00 -7.50
N MET A 50 24.91 -7.74 -8.67
CA MET A 50 25.14 -8.56 -9.87
C MET A 50 26.58 -8.52 -10.37
N TYR A 51 27.30 -7.41 -10.19
CA TYR A 51 28.72 -7.32 -10.53
C TYR A 51 29.58 -8.19 -9.62
N SER A 52 29.19 -8.35 -8.34
CA SER A 52 29.92 -9.24 -7.43
C SER A 52 29.86 -10.71 -7.85
N LEU A 53 28.73 -11.18 -8.41
CA LEU A 53 28.62 -12.52 -9.00
C LEU A 53 29.63 -12.69 -10.14
N TRP A 54 29.69 -11.71 -11.04
CA TRP A 54 30.64 -11.74 -12.15
C TRP A 54 32.10 -11.77 -11.67
N VAL A 55 32.45 -10.99 -10.65
CA VAL A 55 33.80 -11.00 -10.05
C VAL A 55 34.12 -12.39 -9.49
N LYS A 56 33.23 -12.96 -8.68
CA LYS A 56 33.43 -14.30 -8.08
C LYS A 56 33.61 -15.40 -9.14
N GLU A 57 32.90 -15.32 -10.26
CA GLU A 57 33.03 -16.31 -11.34
C GLU A 57 34.33 -16.15 -12.16
N ASN A 58 34.82 -14.91 -12.32
CA ASN A 58 35.97 -14.62 -13.18
C ASN A 58 37.31 -14.67 -12.44
N PHE A 59 37.32 -14.52 -11.12
CA PHE A 59 38.54 -14.48 -10.31
C PHE A 59 38.53 -15.60 -9.25
N LYS A 60 39.30 -16.67 -9.50
CA LYS A 60 39.34 -17.87 -8.63
C LYS A 60 39.93 -17.60 -7.24
N ASP A 61 40.71 -16.54 -7.10
CA ASP A 61 41.32 -16.08 -5.85
C ASP A 61 40.43 -15.10 -5.07
N CYS A 62 39.25 -14.76 -5.60
CA CYS A 62 38.27 -13.91 -4.93
C CYS A 62 37.71 -14.59 -3.67
N LYS A 63 38.03 -14.04 -2.50
CA LYS A 63 37.47 -14.45 -1.21
C LYS A 63 36.25 -13.63 -0.81
N SER A 64 36.26 -12.33 -1.10
CA SER A 64 35.16 -11.43 -0.80
C SER A 64 35.03 -10.34 -1.86
N VAL A 65 33.84 -9.75 -1.97
CA VAL A 65 33.58 -8.61 -2.85
C VAL A 65 32.87 -7.53 -2.05
N LYS A 66 33.47 -6.34 -2.01
CA LYS A 66 32.93 -5.13 -1.41
C LYS A 66 32.38 -4.23 -2.49
N LEU A 67 31.13 -3.80 -2.33
CA LEU A 67 30.45 -2.85 -3.20
C LEU A 67 30.66 -1.46 -2.61
N VAL A 68 31.34 -0.57 -3.33
CA VAL A 68 31.76 0.73 -2.80
C VAL A 68 31.16 1.86 -3.64
N TRP A 69 30.35 2.69 -3.00
CA TRP A 69 29.85 3.93 -3.58
C TRP A 69 30.67 5.10 -3.08
N TYR A 70 31.26 5.85 -4.02
CA TYR A 70 31.94 7.10 -3.75
C TYR A 70 30.99 8.27 -4.06
N PHE A 71 30.40 8.85 -3.02
CA PHE A 71 29.52 10.02 -3.13
C PHE A 71 30.37 11.30 -3.14
N LEU A 72 30.79 11.70 -4.35
CA LEU A 72 31.77 12.77 -4.55
C LEU A 72 31.31 14.14 -4.02
N ALA A 73 30.01 14.43 -4.11
CA ALA A 73 29.45 15.69 -3.60
C ALA A 73 29.50 15.80 -2.07
N PHE A 74 29.62 14.68 -1.37
CA PHE A 74 29.60 14.59 0.09
C PHE A 74 30.95 14.21 0.68
N ASP A 75 31.94 13.90 -0.16
CA ASP A 75 33.22 13.30 0.25
C ASP A 75 33.03 12.09 1.17
N LYS A 76 32.11 11.19 0.77
CA LYS A 76 31.74 10.00 1.54
C LYS A 76 31.86 8.73 0.73
N GLU A 77 32.39 7.71 1.39
CA GLU A 77 32.41 6.34 0.91
C GLU A 77 31.39 5.52 1.70
N MET A 78 30.58 4.75 0.98
CA MET A 78 29.64 3.80 1.58
C MET A 78 29.90 2.42 1.01
N VAL A 79 29.92 1.42 1.90
CA VAL A 79 30.28 0.05 1.56
C VAL A 79 29.11 -0.86 1.85
N SER A 80 28.88 -1.81 0.96
CA SER A 80 27.93 -2.89 1.17
C SER A 80 28.54 -4.21 0.74
N GLU A 81 28.09 -5.30 1.35
CA GLU A 81 28.54 -6.66 1.04
C GLU A 81 27.32 -7.56 0.83
N ARG A 82 27.51 -8.64 0.08
CA ARG A 82 26.47 -9.64 -0.17
C ARG A 82 27.01 -11.02 0.16
N ASN A 83 26.25 -11.75 0.98
CA ASN A 83 26.54 -13.15 1.22
C ASN A 83 26.09 -14.01 0.02
N GLU A 84 26.48 -15.28 -0.01
CA GLU A 84 26.20 -16.17 -1.14
C GLU A 84 24.71 -16.43 -1.35
N GLU A 85 23.94 -16.55 -0.26
CA GLU A 85 22.49 -16.76 -0.33
C GLU A 85 21.79 -15.56 -0.96
N GLN A 86 22.15 -14.34 -0.56
CA GLN A 86 21.64 -13.10 -1.14
C GLN A 86 21.96 -12.98 -2.64
N LEU A 87 23.16 -13.39 -3.04
CA LEU A 87 23.55 -13.34 -4.45
C LEU A 87 22.82 -14.39 -5.29
N LEU A 88 22.62 -15.59 -4.75
CA LEU A 88 21.84 -16.63 -5.42
C LEU A 88 20.38 -16.20 -5.57
N GLN A 89 19.79 -15.64 -4.51
CA GLN A 89 18.42 -15.10 -4.56
C GLN A 89 18.32 -13.99 -5.60
N LEU A 90 19.26 -13.05 -5.62
CA LEU A 90 19.29 -11.96 -6.60
C LEU A 90 19.38 -12.48 -8.04
N LYS A 91 20.21 -13.50 -8.29
CA LYS A 91 20.32 -14.14 -9.61
C LYS A 91 18.98 -14.72 -10.05
N ASN A 92 18.31 -15.46 -9.16
CA ASN A 92 16.98 -16.02 -9.42
C ASN A 92 15.94 -14.92 -9.68
N ASP A 93 15.94 -13.85 -8.87
CA ASP A 93 15.02 -12.72 -9.03
C ASP A 93 15.22 -12.02 -10.37
N VAL A 94 16.47 -11.81 -10.79
CA VAL A 94 16.79 -11.25 -12.11
C VAL A 94 16.27 -12.14 -13.24
N GLN A 95 16.45 -13.46 -13.15
CA GLN A 95 15.94 -14.39 -14.15
C GLN A 95 14.40 -14.42 -14.20
N ASN A 96 13.75 -14.33 -13.03
CA ASN A 96 12.29 -14.23 -12.97
C ASN A 96 11.78 -12.94 -13.60
N ILE A 97 12.45 -11.81 -13.36
CA ILE A 97 12.13 -10.53 -14.01
C ILE A 97 12.30 -10.63 -15.53
N ILE A 98 13.35 -11.30 -16.01
CA ILE A 98 13.53 -11.49 -17.46
C ILE A 98 12.35 -12.28 -18.04
N LYS A 99 11.97 -13.41 -17.41
CA LYS A 99 10.82 -14.20 -17.85
C LYS A 99 9.51 -13.42 -17.81
N GLU A 100 9.32 -12.59 -16.79
CA GLU A 100 8.16 -11.70 -16.69
C GLU A 100 8.14 -10.74 -17.88
N ILE A 101 9.25 -10.06 -18.18
CA ILE A 101 9.38 -9.14 -19.32
C ILE A 101 9.12 -9.87 -20.65
N GLU A 102 9.69 -11.06 -20.86
CA GLU A 102 9.54 -11.83 -22.10
C GLU A 102 8.11 -12.37 -22.31
N SER A 103 7.40 -12.70 -21.23
CA SER A 103 6.02 -13.19 -21.28
C SER A 103 4.97 -12.06 -21.29
N CYS A 104 5.39 -10.84 -20.96
CA CYS A 104 4.54 -9.66 -20.90
C CYS A 104 4.04 -9.28 -22.30
N LYS A 105 2.72 -9.29 -22.49
CA LYS A 105 2.05 -8.82 -23.72
C LYS A 105 1.49 -7.41 -23.57
N ASP A 106 1.12 -7.06 -22.35
CA ASP A 106 0.52 -5.79 -22.00
C ASP A 106 1.40 -5.14 -20.92
N PHE A 107 1.92 -3.95 -21.20
CA PHE A 107 2.77 -3.20 -20.28
C PHE A 107 1.94 -2.14 -19.55
N PRO A 108 1.33 -2.45 -18.39
CA PRO A 108 0.51 -1.50 -17.67
C PRO A 108 1.35 -0.32 -17.16
N THR A 109 0.78 0.87 -17.23
CA THR A 109 1.42 2.09 -16.72
C THR A 109 1.36 2.12 -15.20
N THR A 110 2.46 2.52 -14.57
CA THR A 110 2.48 2.85 -13.14
C THR A 110 2.78 4.33 -12.96
N VAL A 111 1.84 5.07 -12.36
CA VAL A 111 2.02 6.50 -12.08
C VAL A 111 2.93 6.69 -10.87
N THR A 112 4.02 7.43 -11.05
CA THR A 112 5.02 7.72 -10.01
C THR A 112 5.49 9.17 -10.12
N ASN A 113 6.22 9.65 -9.11
CA ASN A 113 6.86 10.97 -9.14
C ASN A 113 7.93 11.11 -10.25
N LEU A 114 8.36 10.00 -10.87
CA LEU A 114 9.32 10.02 -11.97
C LEU A 114 8.65 10.26 -13.34
N CYS A 115 7.31 10.24 -13.42
CA CYS A 115 6.59 10.41 -14.68
C CYS A 115 6.89 11.74 -15.38
N ASP A 116 7.19 12.82 -14.63
CA ASP A 116 7.56 14.11 -15.20
C ASP A 116 8.90 14.13 -15.92
N TRP A 117 9.75 13.14 -15.64
CA TRP A 117 11.06 12.96 -16.27
C TRP A 117 11.04 11.81 -17.30
N CYS A 118 9.89 11.21 -17.55
CA CYS A 118 9.76 10.06 -18.44
C CYS A 118 9.80 10.49 -19.92
N ALA A 119 10.81 10.03 -20.65
CA ALA A 119 10.94 10.29 -22.09
C ALA A 119 9.78 9.70 -22.92
N TYR A 120 9.02 8.74 -22.37
CA TYR A 120 7.89 8.08 -23.02
C TYR A 120 6.53 8.64 -22.59
N LYS A 121 6.49 9.76 -21.85
CA LYS A 121 5.23 10.40 -21.38
C LYS A 121 4.24 10.64 -22.52
N THR A 122 4.74 10.99 -23.71
CA THR A 122 3.94 11.28 -24.92
C THR A 122 3.14 10.10 -25.47
N ILE A 123 3.60 8.87 -25.26
CA ILE A 123 2.90 7.65 -25.69
C ILE A 123 2.24 6.91 -24.53
N CYS A 124 2.33 7.45 -23.31
CA CYS A 124 1.87 6.80 -22.10
C CYS A 124 0.34 6.88 -21.99
N PRO A 125 -0.38 5.74 -21.87
CA PRO A 125 -1.84 5.73 -21.76
C PRO A 125 -2.42 6.65 -20.68
N ALA A 126 -1.76 6.79 -19.53
CA ALA A 126 -2.26 7.60 -18.42
C ALA A 126 -2.08 9.12 -18.60
N TRP A 127 -1.36 9.56 -19.64
CA TRP A 127 -1.16 10.98 -19.99
C TRP A 127 -1.75 11.32 -21.35
N LYS A 128 -2.25 10.32 -22.08
CA LYS A 128 -2.74 10.47 -23.45
C LYS A 128 -3.83 11.54 -23.57
N HIS A 129 -4.80 11.56 -22.66
CA HIS A 129 -5.89 12.54 -22.68
C HIS A 129 -5.39 13.94 -22.30
N GLU A 130 -4.55 14.08 -21.27
CA GLU A 130 -3.93 15.37 -20.90
C GLU A 130 -3.20 16.00 -22.09
N ILE A 131 -2.35 15.23 -22.77
CA ILE A 131 -1.59 15.69 -23.95
C ILE A 131 -2.51 16.03 -25.13
N GLU A 132 -3.61 15.28 -25.32
CA GLU A 132 -4.62 15.61 -26.33
C GLU A 132 -5.27 16.96 -26.05
N LEU A 133 -5.60 17.23 -24.77
CA LEU A 133 -6.20 18.48 -24.32
C LEU A 133 -5.27 19.69 -24.43
N GLU A 134 -3.95 19.52 -24.24
CA GLU A 134 -2.96 20.61 -24.37
C GLU A 134 -3.00 21.31 -25.73
N ASN A 135 -3.48 20.62 -26.77
CA ASN A 135 -3.57 21.14 -28.14
C ASN A 135 -4.95 21.71 -28.50
N LYS A 136 -5.93 21.63 -27.60
CA LYS A 136 -7.31 22.10 -27.84
C LYS A 136 -7.48 23.57 -27.44
N THR A 137 -8.37 24.27 -28.13
CA THR A 137 -8.84 25.60 -27.70
C THR A 137 -9.69 25.49 -26.42
N GLU A 138 -9.93 26.61 -25.74
CA GLU A 138 -10.80 26.62 -24.54
C GLU A 138 -12.23 26.11 -24.82
N GLU A 139 -12.75 26.38 -26.02
CA GLU A 139 -14.08 25.92 -26.42
C GLU A 139 -14.10 24.40 -26.63
N GLU A 140 -13.11 23.86 -27.34
CA GLU A 140 -12.96 22.42 -27.56
C GLU A 140 -12.65 21.65 -26.26
N PHE A 141 -11.89 22.25 -25.34
CA PHE A 141 -11.63 21.67 -24.02
C PHE A 141 -12.94 21.50 -23.24
N LYS A 142 -13.78 22.53 -23.21
CA LYS A 142 -15.09 22.48 -22.51
C LYS A 142 -16.07 21.54 -23.19
N ASP A 143 -15.91 21.32 -24.49
CA ASP A 143 -16.77 20.40 -25.24
C ASP A 143 -16.32 18.93 -25.17
N ASP A 144 -15.10 18.66 -24.70
CA ASP A 144 -14.55 17.30 -24.56
C ASP A 144 -15.41 16.42 -23.64
N ASP A 145 -15.81 15.25 -24.14
CA ASP A 145 -16.66 14.31 -23.40
C ASP A 145 -16.00 13.83 -22.10
N GLY A 146 -14.69 13.60 -22.13
CA GLY A 146 -13.93 13.18 -20.94
C GLY A 146 -13.94 14.26 -19.87
N VAL A 147 -13.70 15.52 -20.25
CA VAL A 147 -13.76 16.67 -19.34
C VAL A 147 -15.16 16.80 -18.73
N LYS A 148 -16.22 16.77 -19.54
CA LYS A 148 -17.61 16.87 -19.06
C LYS A 148 -17.98 15.76 -18.06
N LEU A 149 -17.56 14.52 -18.33
CA LEU A 149 -17.83 13.38 -17.45
C LEU A 149 -17.11 13.51 -16.10
N VAL A 150 -15.86 13.97 -16.10
CA VAL A 150 -15.11 14.22 -14.86
C VAL A 150 -15.76 15.35 -14.05
N ASP A 151 -16.16 16.44 -14.70
CA ASP A 151 -16.85 17.57 -14.06
C ASP A 151 -18.21 17.16 -13.47
N GLU A 152 -18.98 16.31 -14.16
CA GLU A 152 -20.23 15.77 -13.66
C GLU A 152 -19.99 14.87 -12.44
N LEU A 153 -18.99 13.99 -12.51
CA LEU A 153 -18.63 13.09 -11.42
C LEU A 153 -18.22 13.87 -10.16
N ASP A 154 -17.41 14.92 -10.30
CA ASP A 154 -17.01 15.79 -9.19
C ASP A 154 -18.24 16.43 -8.50
N LYS A 155 -19.17 16.98 -9.29
CA LYS A 155 -20.43 17.55 -8.77
C LYS A 155 -21.28 16.53 -8.02
N LEU A 156 -21.35 15.30 -8.54
CA LEU A 156 -22.11 14.20 -7.92
C LEU A 156 -21.46 13.75 -6.61
N GLU A 157 -20.14 13.56 -6.58
CA GLU A 157 -19.42 13.19 -5.35
C GLU A 157 -19.48 14.30 -4.29
N PHE A 158 -19.40 15.57 -4.70
CA PHE A 158 -19.62 16.71 -3.80
C PHE A 158 -21.02 16.68 -3.18
N SER A 159 -22.06 16.48 -4.01
CA SER A 159 -23.45 16.42 -3.57
C SER A 159 -23.68 15.22 -2.64
N LYS A 160 -23.13 14.06 -2.97
CA LYS A 160 -23.16 12.85 -2.14
C LYS A 160 -22.56 13.10 -0.76
N LYS A 161 -21.35 13.67 -0.70
CA LYS A 161 -20.69 14.03 0.58
C LYS A 161 -21.52 15.04 1.38
N LYS A 162 -22.16 16.01 0.72
CA LYS A 162 -23.08 16.95 1.37
C LYS A 162 -24.28 16.22 1.99
N PHE A 163 -24.94 15.35 1.24
CA PHE A 163 -26.10 14.59 1.72
C PHE A 163 -25.71 13.60 2.84
N GLU A 164 -24.56 12.95 2.75
CA GLU A 164 -24.02 12.08 3.82
C GLU A 164 -23.88 12.86 5.14
N ASN A 165 -23.27 14.04 5.11
CA ASN A 165 -23.16 14.92 6.28
C ASN A 165 -24.53 15.37 6.82
N GLU A 166 -25.49 15.69 5.94
CA GLU A 166 -26.84 16.07 6.36
C GLU A 166 -27.63 14.89 6.97
N ILE A 167 -27.43 13.68 6.43
CA ILE A 167 -27.99 12.44 6.97
C ILE A 167 -27.43 12.20 8.37
N GLU A 168 -26.11 12.24 8.57
CA GLU A 168 -25.47 12.06 9.87
C GLU A 168 -26.00 13.05 10.91
N LYS A 169 -26.01 14.36 10.59
CA LYS A 169 -26.57 15.39 11.48
C LYS A 169 -28.04 15.13 11.81
N THR A 170 -28.83 14.67 10.84
CA THR A 170 -30.24 14.35 11.06
C THR A 170 -30.40 13.12 11.96
N GLN A 171 -29.59 12.09 11.75
CA GLN A 171 -29.56 10.88 12.56
C GLN A 171 -29.17 11.19 14.01
N GLU A 172 -28.16 12.02 14.25
CA GLU A 172 -27.77 12.45 15.59
C GLU A 172 -28.90 13.17 16.33
N ARG A 173 -29.58 14.11 15.67
CA ARG A 173 -30.75 14.80 16.25
C ARG A 173 -31.88 13.82 16.55
N LEU A 174 -32.10 12.85 15.66
CA LEU A 174 -33.14 11.83 15.83
C LEU A 174 -32.83 10.91 17.02
N ILE A 175 -31.57 10.51 17.20
CA ILE A 175 -31.10 9.75 18.37
C ILE A 175 -31.36 10.57 19.64
N LYS A 176 -30.90 11.82 19.70
CA LYS A 176 -31.11 12.70 20.87
C LYS A 176 -32.60 12.85 21.20
N PHE A 177 -33.44 13.03 20.19
CA PHE A 177 -34.90 13.10 20.37
C PHE A 177 -35.48 11.79 20.92
N ALA A 178 -35.04 10.65 20.37
CA ALA A 178 -35.49 9.33 20.81
C ALA A 178 -35.05 9.02 22.26
N GLU A 179 -33.81 9.35 22.63
CA GLU A 179 -33.29 9.22 24.00
C GLU A 179 -34.08 10.06 25.00
N GLN A 180 -34.28 11.36 24.71
CA GLN A 180 -35.00 12.28 25.59
C GLN A 180 -36.41 11.81 25.92
N LYS A 181 -37.09 11.17 24.96
CA LYS A 181 -38.46 10.67 25.11
C LYS A 181 -38.54 9.17 25.39
N THR A 182 -37.41 8.49 25.54
CA THR A 182 -37.33 7.03 25.74
C THR A 182 -38.10 6.24 24.66
N LEU A 183 -37.90 6.62 23.38
CA LEU A 183 -38.57 6.02 22.22
C LEU A 183 -37.64 5.04 21.48
N SER A 184 -38.16 3.88 21.08
CA SER A 184 -37.46 2.93 20.21
C SER A 184 -37.82 3.08 18.72
N VAL A 185 -38.90 3.81 18.44
CA VAL A 185 -39.39 4.10 17.09
C VAL A 185 -39.93 5.53 17.06
N VAL A 186 -39.49 6.31 16.06
CA VAL A 186 -39.98 7.66 15.79
C VAL A 186 -40.77 7.64 14.49
N TRP A 187 -42.00 8.17 14.53
CA TRP A 187 -42.92 8.16 13.40
C TRP A 187 -42.86 9.51 12.67
N GLY A 188 -42.62 9.46 11.37
CA GLY A 188 -42.85 10.59 10.46
C GLY A 188 -44.15 10.39 9.68
N THR A 189 -44.41 11.25 8.69
CA THR A 189 -45.65 11.24 7.91
C THR A 189 -45.85 9.89 7.21
N ASN A 190 -44.91 9.47 6.35
CA ASN A 190 -45.07 8.27 5.50
C ASN A 190 -44.17 7.10 5.94
N LYS A 191 -43.15 7.39 6.75
CA LYS A 191 -42.14 6.42 7.21
C LYS A 191 -41.96 6.52 8.71
N LYS A 192 -41.42 5.45 9.29
CA LYS A 192 -40.94 5.42 10.66
C LYS A 192 -39.46 5.05 10.71
N ALA A 193 -38.76 5.59 11.69
CA ALA A 193 -37.38 5.29 11.99
C ALA A 193 -37.29 4.46 13.28
N SER A 194 -36.75 3.25 13.19
CA SER A 194 -36.38 2.48 14.37
C SER A 194 -35.01 2.94 14.84
N VAL A 195 -34.90 3.31 16.11
CA VAL A 195 -33.65 3.73 16.75
C VAL A 195 -33.26 2.65 17.74
N LYS A 196 -32.28 1.83 17.38
CA LYS A 196 -31.82 0.71 18.22
C LYS A 196 -30.45 1.01 18.79
N GLU A 197 -30.40 1.09 20.11
CA GLU A 197 -29.15 1.14 20.85
C GLU A 197 -28.40 -0.18 20.72
N TYR A 198 -27.10 -0.11 20.49
CA TYR A 198 -26.21 -1.26 20.51
C TYR A 198 -24.83 -0.86 21.06
N TYR A 199 -24.05 -1.86 21.47
CA TYR A 199 -22.67 -1.62 21.87
C TYR A 199 -21.74 -1.88 20.69
N LYS A 200 -20.95 -0.86 20.33
CA LYS A 200 -19.86 -0.97 19.37
C LYS A 200 -18.58 -1.31 20.14
N ILE A 201 -17.80 -2.25 19.59
CA ILE A 201 -16.48 -2.60 20.13
C ILE A 201 -15.43 -1.85 19.32
N ILE A 202 -14.64 -1.04 20.01
CA ILE A 202 -13.47 -0.35 19.45
C ILE A 202 -12.23 -1.15 19.84
N TYR A 203 -11.44 -1.48 18.83
CA TYR A 203 -10.21 -2.24 18.96
C TYR A 203 -9.00 -1.29 19.01
N PRO A 204 -7.90 -1.71 19.64
CA PRO A 204 -6.68 -0.90 19.69
C PRO A 204 -6.07 -0.77 18.28
N GLU A 205 -5.32 0.31 18.05
CA GLU A 205 -4.61 0.52 16.79
C GLU A 205 -3.55 -0.55 16.56
N ASN A 206 -2.71 -0.81 17.58
CA ASN A 206 -1.81 -1.95 17.60
C ASN A 206 -2.56 -3.20 18.10
N LYS A 207 -2.69 -4.20 17.22
CA LYS A 207 -3.44 -5.43 17.43
C LYS A 207 -2.57 -6.62 17.83
N GLU A 208 -1.25 -6.45 17.93
CA GLU A 208 -0.32 -7.55 18.21
C GLU A 208 -0.58 -8.19 19.58
N GLU A 209 -0.74 -7.36 20.62
CA GLU A 209 -1.01 -7.83 21.97
C GLU A 209 -2.33 -8.60 22.06
N LEU A 210 -3.39 -8.06 21.44
CA LEU A 210 -4.69 -8.72 21.34
C LEU A 210 -4.58 -10.06 20.60
N THR A 211 -3.81 -10.09 19.51
CA THR A 211 -3.57 -11.29 18.71
C THR A 211 -2.84 -12.37 19.51
N GLN A 212 -1.80 -11.98 20.26
CA GLN A 212 -1.03 -12.89 21.11
C GLN A 212 -1.89 -13.49 22.22
N LEU A 213 -2.71 -12.66 22.90
CA LEU A 213 -3.64 -13.15 23.92
C LEU A 213 -4.67 -14.12 23.32
N LEU A 214 -5.26 -13.81 22.16
CA LEU A 214 -6.20 -14.71 21.49
C LEU A 214 -5.55 -16.07 21.14
N LYS A 215 -4.26 -16.07 20.76
CA LYS A 215 -3.49 -17.30 20.50
C LYS A 215 -3.21 -18.08 21.80
N GLN A 216 -2.77 -17.41 22.86
CA GLN A 216 -2.53 -18.03 24.18
C GLN A 216 -3.79 -18.72 24.70
N MET A 217 -4.96 -18.12 24.47
CA MET A 217 -6.24 -18.66 24.92
C MET A 217 -6.85 -19.72 23.98
N LYS A 218 -6.15 -20.12 22.90
CA LYS A 218 -6.68 -21.02 21.86
C LYS A 218 -8.01 -20.55 21.23
N LEU A 219 -8.29 -19.25 21.33
CA LEU A 219 -9.47 -18.62 20.74
C LEU A 219 -9.20 -18.13 19.32
N TYR A 220 -7.92 -17.99 18.95
CA TYR A 220 -7.50 -17.51 17.64
C TYR A 220 -8.13 -18.32 16.48
N ASP A 221 -8.13 -19.64 16.56
CA ASP A 221 -8.68 -20.50 15.50
C ASP A 221 -10.21 -20.43 15.41
N LYS A 222 -10.89 -20.28 16.56
CA LYS A 222 -12.34 -20.09 16.63
C LYS A 222 -12.79 -18.80 15.94
N TYR A 223 -11.92 -17.78 15.95
CA TYR A 223 -12.19 -16.46 15.37
C TYR A 223 -11.24 -16.15 14.18
N SER A 224 -10.75 -17.20 13.50
CA SER A 224 -9.68 -17.22 12.47
C SER A 224 -9.59 -15.97 11.59
N MET A 225 -8.34 -15.53 11.33
CA MET A 225 -7.93 -14.21 10.80
C MET A 225 -8.68 -13.05 11.48
N ILE A 226 -8.66 -12.99 12.82
CA ILE A 226 -9.36 -11.99 13.67
C ILE A 226 -10.57 -11.39 12.96
N CYS A 227 -11.57 -12.22 12.68
CA CYS A 227 -12.78 -11.73 12.05
C CYS A 227 -13.53 -10.90 13.10
N TYR A 228 -13.28 -9.59 13.13
CA TYR A 228 -13.88 -8.65 14.09
C TYR A 228 -15.41 -8.71 14.07
N GLN A 229 -16.01 -9.06 12.94
CA GLN A 229 -17.45 -9.29 12.78
C GLN A 229 -17.96 -10.47 13.64
N ARG A 230 -17.13 -11.48 13.93
CA ARG A 230 -17.45 -12.60 14.84
C ARG A 230 -16.99 -12.36 16.28
N LEU A 231 -15.89 -11.62 16.45
CA LEU A 231 -15.33 -11.29 17.76
C LEU A 231 -16.20 -10.29 18.53
N SER A 232 -16.64 -9.19 17.89
CA SER A 232 -17.43 -8.15 18.56
C SER A 232 -18.72 -8.68 19.20
N PRO A 233 -19.56 -9.50 18.52
CA PRO A 233 -20.74 -10.08 19.14
C PRO A 233 -20.42 -10.99 20.35
N SER A 234 -19.30 -11.71 20.32
CA SER A 234 -18.89 -12.60 21.42
C SER A 234 -18.50 -11.80 22.67
N ILE A 235 -17.82 -10.67 22.48
CA ILE A 235 -17.46 -9.71 23.55
C ILE A 235 -18.71 -9.04 24.14
N ILE A 236 -19.67 -8.66 23.28
CA ILE A 236 -20.94 -8.05 23.72
C ILE A 236 -21.78 -9.05 24.52
N LYS A 237 -21.84 -10.31 24.08
CA LYS A 237 -22.59 -11.39 24.74
C LYS A 237 -21.86 -12.01 25.95
N ASN A 238 -20.75 -11.42 26.39
CA ASN A 238 -19.90 -11.92 27.49
C ASN A 238 -19.47 -13.40 27.32
N GLN A 239 -19.31 -13.86 26.07
CA GLN A 239 -18.79 -15.20 25.76
C GLN A 239 -17.25 -15.25 25.88
N ILE A 240 -16.62 -14.08 25.95
CA ILE A 240 -15.21 -13.91 26.32
C ILE A 240 -15.22 -13.23 27.69
N THR A 241 -14.71 -13.92 28.70
CA THR A 241 -14.70 -13.47 30.10
C THR A 241 -13.30 -13.13 30.59
N ASP A 242 -12.29 -13.14 29.71
CA ASP A 242 -10.92 -12.83 30.08
C ASP A 242 -10.70 -11.32 30.21
N ASP A 243 -10.32 -10.89 31.42
CA ASP A 243 -10.12 -9.49 31.77
C ASP A 243 -9.01 -8.82 30.96
N LYS A 244 -8.00 -9.57 30.48
CA LYS A 244 -6.93 -8.98 29.66
C LYS A 244 -7.46 -8.60 28.29
N ILE A 245 -8.28 -9.45 27.67
CA ILE A 245 -8.90 -9.16 26.37
C ILE A 245 -9.93 -8.03 26.51
N ILE A 246 -10.75 -8.05 27.56
CA ILE A 246 -11.77 -7.01 27.80
C ILE A 246 -11.12 -5.64 28.02
N LYS A 247 -9.99 -5.56 28.72
CA LYS A 247 -9.27 -4.30 28.94
C LYS A 247 -8.65 -3.70 27.68
N LEU A 248 -8.34 -4.52 26.67
CA LEU A 248 -7.77 -4.06 25.40
C LEU A 248 -8.80 -3.47 24.45
N VAL A 249 -10.10 -3.70 24.68
CA VAL A 249 -11.17 -3.22 23.81
C VAL A 249 -12.07 -2.23 24.56
N LYS A 250 -12.54 -1.19 23.86
CA LYS A 250 -13.49 -0.23 24.43
C LYS A 250 -14.90 -0.55 23.97
N LYS A 251 -15.84 -0.69 24.92
CA LYS A 251 -17.26 -0.79 24.65
C LYS A 251 -17.85 0.62 24.63
N GLU A 252 -18.32 1.07 23.48
CA GLU A 252 -19.00 2.37 23.34
C GLU A 252 -20.46 2.15 22.94
N LYS A 253 -21.32 3.02 23.46
CA LYS A 253 -22.73 3.04 23.12
C LYS A 253 -22.90 3.71 21.75
N ASP A 254 -23.62 3.04 20.86
CA ASP A 254 -23.86 3.51 19.51
C ASP A 254 -25.31 3.18 19.10
N TYR A 255 -25.76 3.77 17.99
CA TYR A 255 -27.15 3.71 17.54
C TYR A 255 -27.26 3.26 16.09
N ARG A 256 -28.18 2.34 15.85
CA ARG A 256 -28.58 1.95 14.50
C ARG A 256 -29.95 2.54 14.19
N ILE A 257 -30.00 3.35 13.14
CA ILE A 257 -31.25 3.89 12.61
C ILE A 257 -31.64 3.12 11.36
N SER A 258 -32.89 2.65 11.30
CA SER A 258 -33.46 2.05 10.08
C SER A 258 -34.81 2.66 9.73
N LEU A 259 -34.97 3.05 8.47
CA LEU A 259 -36.22 3.58 7.94
C LEU A 259 -37.08 2.45 7.36
N SER A 260 -38.38 2.49 7.66
CA SER A 260 -39.37 1.56 7.10
C SER A 260 -40.69 2.30 6.81
N LYS A 261 -41.49 1.77 5.88
CA LYS A 261 -42.83 2.30 5.60
C LYS A 261 -43.74 2.16 6.83
N ARG A 262 -44.72 3.04 6.96
CA ARG A 262 -45.85 2.83 7.87
C ARG A 262 -46.76 1.76 7.27
N LYS A 263 -47.38 0.92 8.12
CA LYS A 263 -48.35 -0.09 7.68
C LYS A 263 -49.79 0.45 7.65
N ASP A 264 -49.97 1.67 8.15
CA ASP A 264 -51.28 2.25 8.48
C ASP A 264 -51.83 3.15 7.35
N GLU A 265 -51.22 3.11 6.16
CA GLU A 265 -51.65 3.86 4.95
C GLU A 265 -52.05 2.93 3.78
N ASP A 266 -52.16 1.62 4.02
CA ASP A 266 -52.67 0.63 3.04
C ASP A 266 -54.16 0.27 3.28
N GLU A 267 -54.94 1.14 3.96
CA GLU A 267 -56.42 1.12 4.02
C GLU A 267 -57.02 2.41 3.44
#